data_AF-A0A166P9K6-F1
#
_entry.id   AF-A0A166P9K6-F1
#
_cell.length_a   1.000
_cell.length_b   1.000
_cell.length_c   1.000
_cell.angle_alpha   90.00
_cell.angle_beta   90.00
_cell.angle_gamma   90.00
#
_symmetry.space_group_name_H-M   'P 1'
#
loop_
_entity.id
_entity.type
_entity.pdbx_description
1 polymer ?
#
loop_
_entity_poly.entity_id
_entity_poly.type
_entity_poly.pdbx_seq_one_letter_code
_entity_poly.pdbx_strand_id
1 'polypeptide(L)'
;MLETYDAWLKRLRLSDSVVVYQIFKRYEPNAPLPVAILLLFVPTVLVPLVAPHTPNTLLAIPLTFSVYWASIIAYVSVYRLSPFHPLANYPGPVLGKLTKLTLAWKMYRGRQHLYYQKLHKQYGDIVRVGPNELSINRADAIAPVLGNSGLPKGVFWYNRFPAGGTNSIISFRDRAQHKARRRLWDRAFSTTSVKGYDELVIKRTRELCAAFDKRSGQVVDFSAWMSYFAYDFMGDFIFGAGFSMIETGSDETGIWECLDGMNIQTSVLAHIPWSFTYYRLLPGIAGLRNKFLKIAKEIVGRRIQRGSLRKDLFYYLTDEEGLEPTKPTMPALFSDGALAIIAGADTTSTTLSVIGYFLLVHPEHFQRLRAEIDQFFPDRADPIDFTKMVGMPFLNACINEALRLVPPVLDGSPRCSPEGSQGSTIGPYYIPPGQQVLTHFYSINHNPAYFTDPDSFVPDRWLPASAFASAPSVKHDVAAFNPFSAGPMGCVGKNLALVELRAVTCALVQRFDIGQPEGFEVGAWERGLGDAFVVTRSPLMLRLQARA
;
A
#
# COMPACT_ATOMS: atom_id res chain seq x y z
N MET A 1 49.46 -17.84 32.32
CA MET A 1 48.96 -18.93 31.45
C MET A 1 47.43 -18.92 31.36
N LEU A 2 46.69 -18.88 32.48
CA LEU A 2 45.22 -18.74 32.50
C LEU A 2 44.71 -17.42 31.89
N GLU A 3 45.33 -16.26 32.17
CA GLU A 3 44.92 -14.97 31.56
C GLU A 3 45.17 -14.90 30.04
N THR A 4 46.31 -15.43 29.59
CA THR A 4 46.66 -15.54 28.16
C THR A 4 45.75 -16.50 27.40
N TYR A 5 45.26 -17.55 28.06
CA TYR A 5 44.36 -18.54 27.49
C TYR A 5 42.91 -18.02 27.42
N ASP A 6 42.48 -17.29 28.46
CA ASP A 6 41.18 -16.63 28.50
C ASP A 6 41.09 -15.49 27.45
N ALA A 7 42.21 -14.79 27.20
CA ALA A 7 42.34 -13.85 26.08
C ALA A 7 42.28 -14.54 24.71
N TRP A 8 42.86 -15.74 24.57
CA TRP A 8 42.83 -16.51 23.32
C TRP A 8 41.41 -17.02 23.00
N LEU A 9 40.69 -17.53 24.00
CA LEU A 9 39.28 -17.95 23.87
C LEU A 9 38.34 -16.77 23.56
N LYS A 10 38.55 -15.61 24.18
CA LYS A 10 37.82 -14.37 23.82
C LYS A 10 38.08 -13.98 22.37
N ARG A 11 39.32 -14.11 21.87
CA ARG A 11 39.68 -13.84 20.47
C ARG A 11 39.05 -14.82 19.50
N LEU A 12 39.01 -16.12 19.82
CA LEU A 12 38.38 -17.16 18.99
C LEU A 12 36.86 -16.94 18.84
N ARG A 13 36.17 -16.62 19.95
CA ARG A 13 34.72 -16.33 19.96
C ARG A 13 34.39 -15.09 19.13
N LEU A 14 35.23 -14.06 19.21
CA LEU A 14 35.08 -12.85 18.42
C LEU A 14 35.34 -13.13 16.92
N SER A 15 36.33 -13.95 16.55
CA SER A 15 36.63 -14.26 15.15
C SER A 15 35.51 -15.04 14.46
N ASP A 16 34.91 -16.03 15.12
CA ASP A 16 33.83 -16.83 14.51
C ASP A 16 32.57 -16.00 14.27
N SER A 17 32.19 -15.18 15.24
CA SER A 17 31.08 -14.23 15.09
C SER A 17 31.36 -13.17 14.01
N VAL A 18 32.62 -12.75 13.80
CA VAL A 18 32.98 -11.88 12.66
C VAL A 18 32.81 -12.61 11.34
N VAL A 19 33.31 -13.84 11.22
CA VAL A 19 33.18 -14.64 9.99
C VAL A 19 31.70 -14.82 9.64
N VAL A 20 30.88 -15.22 10.61
CA VAL A 20 29.43 -15.35 10.42
C VAL A 20 28.78 -14.02 10.06
N TYR A 21 29.16 -12.92 10.70
CA TYR A 21 28.71 -11.59 10.30
C TYR A 21 29.08 -11.26 8.84
N GLN A 22 30.31 -11.55 8.39
CA GLN A 22 30.73 -11.31 7.01
C GLN A 22 29.96 -12.18 6.01
N ILE A 23 29.65 -13.43 6.38
CA ILE A 23 28.79 -14.31 5.57
C ILE A 23 27.39 -13.69 5.43
N PHE A 24 26.77 -13.25 6.54
CA PHE A 24 25.48 -12.58 6.50
C PHE A 24 25.51 -11.29 5.68
N LYS A 25 26.56 -10.49 5.83
CA LYS A 25 26.74 -9.23 5.08
C LYS A 25 26.89 -9.46 3.58
N ARG A 26 27.57 -10.53 3.16
CA ARG A 26 27.90 -10.78 1.76
C ARG A 26 26.84 -11.58 1.00
N TYR A 27 26.26 -12.58 1.65
CA TYR A 27 25.41 -13.58 0.99
C TYR A 27 23.93 -13.50 1.41
N GLU A 28 23.63 -12.77 2.49
CA GLU A 28 22.27 -12.66 3.05
C GLU A 28 21.48 -13.99 3.07
N PRO A 29 22.03 -15.07 3.65
CA PRO A 29 21.38 -16.37 3.63
C PRO A 29 20.02 -16.29 4.35
N ASN A 30 18.97 -16.77 3.68
CA ASN A 30 17.60 -16.74 4.17
C ASN A 30 16.94 -18.13 4.22
N ALA A 31 17.64 -19.17 3.77
CA ALA A 31 17.19 -20.54 3.82
C ALA A 31 17.37 -21.12 5.24
N PRO A 32 16.45 -21.98 5.72
CA PRO A 32 16.48 -22.44 7.11
C PRO A 32 17.77 -23.15 7.48
N LEU A 33 18.30 -24.00 6.60
CA LEU A 33 19.50 -24.81 6.88
C LEU A 33 20.77 -23.95 7.04
N PRO A 34 21.19 -23.10 6.08
CA PRO A 34 22.34 -22.22 6.27
C PRO A 34 22.22 -21.33 7.51
N VAL A 35 21.02 -20.78 7.77
CA VAL A 35 20.80 -19.93 8.94
C VAL A 35 20.90 -20.72 10.24
N ALA A 36 20.33 -21.93 10.30
CA ALA A 36 20.47 -22.81 11.46
C ALA A 36 21.92 -23.22 11.69
N ILE A 37 22.69 -23.48 10.63
CA ILE A 37 24.12 -23.77 10.74
C ILE A 37 24.85 -22.58 11.37
N LEU A 38 24.67 -21.38 10.80
CA LEU A 38 25.37 -20.18 11.24
C LEU A 38 24.96 -19.70 12.64
N LEU A 39 23.68 -19.84 13.02
CA LEU A 39 23.15 -19.27 14.27
C LEU A 39 22.99 -20.28 15.41
N LEU A 40 22.90 -21.58 15.11
CA LEU A 40 22.68 -22.64 16.12
C LEU A 40 23.82 -23.67 16.14
N PHE A 41 24.24 -24.18 14.98
CA PHE A 41 25.28 -25.22 14.94
C PHE A 41 26.66 -24.68 15.35
N VAL A 42 27.08 -23.54 14.78
CA VAL A 42 28.36 -22.89 15.13
C VAL A 42 28.50 -22.68 16.65
N PRO A 43 27.57 -22.00 17.36
CA PRO A 43 27.70 -21.85 18.80
C PRO A 43 27.60 -23.19 19.57
N THR A 44 26.89 -24.20 19.04
CA THR A 44 26.84 -25.53 19.66
C THR A 44 28.21 -26.22 19.64
N VAL A 45 28.95 -26.14 18.53
CA VAL A 45 30.32 -26.68 18.41
C VAL A 45 31.30 -25.96 19.33
N LEU A 46 31.01 -24.71 19.70
CA LEU A 46 31.83 -23.95 20.64
C LEU A 46 31.58 -24.33 22.11
N VAL A 47 30.43 -24.93 22.46
CA VAL A 47 30.09 -25.26 23.86
C VAL A 47 31.15 -26.13 24.56
N PRO A 48 31.67 -27.22 23.96
CA PRO A 48 32.71 -28.03 24.59
C PRO A 48 34.01 -27.27 24.88
N LEU A 49 34.31 -26.20 24.12
CA LEU A 49 35.46 -25.33 24.36
C LEU A 49 35.22 -24.35 25.51
N VAL A 50 33.96 -24.08 25.87
CA VAL A 50 33.58 -23.18 26.96
C VAL A 50 33.35 -23.93 28.26
N ALA A 51 32.82 -25.16 28.18
CA ALA A 51 32.45 -25.97 29.33
C ALA A 51 33.53 -26.10 30.42
N PRO A 52 34.83 -26.36 30.10
CA PRO A 52 35.89 -26.46 31.10
C PRO A 52 36.17 -25.18 31.89
N HIS A 53 35.69 -24.04 31.39
CA HIS A 53 35.90 -22.70 31.98
C HIS A 53 34.68 -22.16 32.69
N THR A 54 33.64 -22.98 32.84
CA THR A 54 32.43 -22.61 33.57
C THR A 54 32.32 -23.42 34.86
N PRO A 55 31.79 -22.83 35.95
CA PRO A 55 31.57 -23.57 37.20
C PRO A 55 30.62 -24.77 37.04
N ASN A 56 29.77 -24.74 36.00
CA ASN A 56 28.81 -25.78 35.68
C ASN A 56 28.69 -25.90 34.16
N THR A 57 28.90 -27.11 33.63
CA THR A 57 28.76 -27.44 32.20
C THR A 57 27.40 -27.03 31.62
N LEU A 58 26.33 -27.05 32.42
CA LEU A 58 25.00 -26.61 32.01
C LEU A 58 24.93 -25.09 31.75
N LEU A 59 25.80 -24.29 32.40
CA LEU A 59 25.89 -22.84 32.16
C LEU A 59 26.70 -22.50 30.90
N ALA A 60 27.51 -23.43 30.40
CA ALA A 60 28.31 -23.22 29.20
C ALA A 60 27.44 -22.98 27.95
N ILE A 61 26.27 -23.63 27.86
CA ILE A 61 25.34 -23.50 26.75
C ILE A 61 24.77 -22.07 26.67
N PRO A 62 23.98 -21.57 27.66
CA PRO A 62 23.39 -20.23 27.58
C PRO A 62 24.46 -19.14 27.51
N LEU A 63 25.62 -19.32 28.15
CA LEU A 63 26.72 -18.36 28.07
C LEU A 63 27.31 -18.26 26.65
N THR A 64 27.60 -19.41 26.02
CA THR A 64 28.16 -19.45 24.66
C THR A 64 27.21 -18.82 23.66
N PHE A 65 25.93 -19.20 23.69
CA PHE A 65 24.91 -18.62 22.80
C PHE A 65 24.73 -17.12 23.02
N SER A 66 24.67 -16.66 24.28
CA SER A 66 24.49 -15.24 24.60
C SER A 66 25.67 -14.40 24.12
N VAL A 67 26.91 -14.83 24.39
CA VAL A 67 28.12 -14.12 23.94
C VAL A 67 28.22 -14.11 22.41
N TYR A 68 27.92 -15.24 21.77
CA TYR A 68 27.96 -15.36 20.31
C TYR A 68 26.96 -14.43 19.62
N TRP A 69 25.69 -14.46 20.02
CA TRP A 69 24.67 -13.57 19.44
C TRP A 69 24.90 -12.10 19.81
N ALA A 70 25.32 -11.80 21.03
CA ALA A 70 25.67 -10.44 21.43
C ALA A 70 26.82 -9.89 20.56
N SER A 71 27.83 -10.72 20.24
CA SER A 71 28.94 -10.33 19.37
C SER A 71 28.47 -10.05 17.94
N ILE A 72 27.64 -10.91 17.35
CA ILE A 72 27.04 -10.67 16.03
C ILE A 72 26.22 -9.37 16.02
N ILE A 73 25.36 -9.17 17.02
CA ILE A 73 24.54 -7.95 17.15
C ILE A 73 25.44 -6.72 17.29
N ALA A 74 26.52 -6.81 18.06
CA ALA A 74 27.50 -5.73 18.20
C ALA A 74 28.17 -5.40 16.87
N TYR A 75 28.66 -6.39 16.11
CA TYR A 75 29.27 -6.16 14.79
C TYR A 75 28.31 -5.53 13.80
N VAL A 76 27.07 -6.03 13.73
CA VAL A 76 26.02 -5.44 12.90
C VAL A 76 25.75 -4.00 13.30
N SER A 77 25.65 -3.72 14.60
CA SER A 77 25.32 -2.40 15.12
C SER A 77 26.44 -1.39 14.87
N VAL A 78 27.69 -1.78 15.16
CA VAL A 78 28.88 -0.98 14.90
C VAL A 78 28.96 -0.66 13.40
N TYR A 79 28.83 -1.63 12.51
CA TYR A 79 28.85 -1.36 11.08
C TYR A 79 27.73 -0.43 10.62
N ARG A 80 26.48 -0.67 11.04
CA ARG A 80 25.32 0.13 10.60
C ARG A 80 25.37 1.58 11.05
N LEU A 81 26.04 1.86 12.17
CA LEU A 81 26.28 3.20 12.71
C LEU A 81 27.60 3.82 12.28
N SER A 82 28.55 3.02 11.78
CA SER A 82 29.87 3.49 11.36
C SER A 82 29.81 4.42 10.14
N PRO A 83 30.84 5.27 9.95
CA PRO A 83 30.99 6.06 8.73
C PRO A 83 31.21 5.21 7.46
N PHE A 84 31.52 3.92 7.59
CA PHE A 84 31.70 2.99 6.48
C PHE A 84 30.37 2.48 5.89
N HIS A 85 29.24 2.73 6.57
CA HIS A 85 27.95 2.38 6.03
C HIS A 85 27.64 3.26 4.80
N PRO A 86 27.15 2.73 3.67
CA PRO A 86 26.85 3.53 2.47
C PRO A 86 25.91 4.71 2.74
N LEU A 87 25.00 4.53 3.71
CA LEU A 87 24.05 5.54 4.16
C LEU A 87 24.47 6.31 5.43
N ALA A 88 25.75 6.34 5.79
CA ALA A 88 26.22 6.96 7.04
C ALA A 88 25.90 8.46 7.13
N ASN A 89 26.01 9.17 6.02
CA ASN A 89 25.80 10.62 5.94
C ASN A 89 24.32 11.05 6.00
N TYR A 90 23.38 10.10 5.95
CA TYR A 90 21.96 10.41 5.99
C TYR A 90 21.43 10.47 7.44
N PRO A 91 20.65 11.50 7.78
CA PRO A 91 20.09 11.66 9.12
C PRO A 91 19.01 10.60 9.38
N GLY A 92 18.71 10.32 10.64
CA GLY A 92 17.64 9.40 11.02
C GLY A 92 17.81 8.85 12.44
N PRO A 93 16.76 8.24 13.00
CA PRO A 93 16.78 7.72 14.35
C PRO A 93 17.74 6.53 14.45
N VAL A 94 18.48 6.42 15.55
CA VAL A 94 19.46 5.33 15.78
C VAL A 94 18.84 3.96 15.57
N LEU A 95 17.65 3.72 16.12
CA LEU A 95 16.94 2.44 15.92
C LEU A 95 16.55 2.19 14.46
N GLY A 96 16.24 3.23 13.67
CA GLY A 96 15.96 3.11 12.24
C GLY A 96 17.22 2.76 11.43
N LYS A 97 18.39 3.29 11.84
CA LYS A 97 19.69 2.90 11.26
C LYS A 97 20.03 1.44 11.59
N LEU A 98 19.65 0.97 12.77
CA LEU A 98 19.98 -0.37 13.26
C LEU A 98 19.04 -1.47 12.77
N THR A 99 17.73 -1.24 12.65
CA THR A 99 16.76 -2.31 12.38
C THR A 99 15.47 -1.82 11.74
N LYS A 100 14.81 -2.71 11.00
CA LYS A 100 13.45 -2.51 10.46
C LYS A 100 12.35 -2.97 11.42
N LEU A 101 12.69 -3.60 12.55
CA LEU A 101 11.69 -4.05 13.54
C LEU A 101 10.86 -2.89 14.11
N THR A 102 11.43 -1.69 14.17
CA THR A 102 10.69 -0.47 14.54
C THR A 102 9.57 -0.16 13.57
N LEU A 103 9.86 -0.14 12.26
CA LEU A 103 8.85 0.09 11.23
C LEU A 103 7.86 -1.07 11.17
N ALA A 104 8.32 -2.32 11.27
CA ALA A 104 7.42 -3.47 11.33
C ALA A 104 6.42 -3.36 12.50
N TRP A 105 6.86 -2.89 13.67
CA TRP A 105 5.98 -2.63 14.80
C TRP A 105 5.03 -1.45 14.57
N LYS A 106 5.50 -0.37 13.92
CA LYS A 106 4.64 0.77 13.56
C LYS A 106 3.59 0.40 12.51
N MET A 107 3.95 -0.42 11.53
CA MET A 107 3.06 -1.02 10.53
C MET A 107 2.03 -1.93 11.19
N TYR A 108 2.44 -2.80 12.12
CA TYR A 108 1.50 -3.63 12.90
C TYR A 108 0.47 -2.80 13.67
N ARG A 109 0.86 -1.62 14.17
CA ARG A 109 -0.03 -0.67 14.84
C ARG A 109 -0.85 0.20 13.89
N GLY A 110 -0.63 0.11 12.57
CA GLY A 110 -1.26 0.96 11.56
C GLY A 110 -0.78 2.42 11.57
N ARG A 111 0.34 2.75 12.21
CA ARG A 111 0.80 4.13 12.45
C ARG A 111 2.10 4.48 11.72
N GLN A 112 2.44 3.75 10.68
CA GLN A 112 3.70 3.92 9.96
C GLN A 112 3.78 5.28 9.24
N HIS A 113 2.78 5.64 8.44
CA HIS A 113 2.69 6.95 7.78
C HIS A 113 2.90 8.15 8.73
N LEU A 114 2.29 8.14 9.93
CA LEU A 114 2.49 9.20 10.94
C LEU A 114 3.91 9.22 11.49
N TYR A 115 4.53 8.04 11.63
CA TYR A 115 5.91 7.93 12.06
C TYR A 115 6.87 8.52 11.00
N TYR A 116 6.67 8.21 9.72
CA TYR A 116 7.41 8.87 8.63
C TYR A 116 7.22 10.39 8.62
N GLN A 117 5.97 10.87 8.77
CA GLN A 117 5.69 12.30 8.84
C GLN A 117 6.43 12.97 10.01
N LYS A 118 6.42 12.35 11.19
CA LYS A 118 7.19 12.83 12.35
C LYS A 118 8.70 12.87 12.06
N LEU A 119 9.23 11.83 11.42
CA LEU A 119 10.65 11.77 11.07
C LEU A 119 11.04 12.87 10.08
N HIS A 120 10.22 13.14 9.06
CA HIS A 120 10.48 14.23 8.13
C HIS A 120 10.37 15.61 8.79
N LYS A 121 9.41 15.81 9.71
CA LYS A 121 9.33 17.04 10.52
C LYS A 121 10.59 17.25 11.38
N GLN A 122 11.27 16.18 11.80
CA GLN A 122 12.47 16.25 12.65
C GLN A 122 13.79 16.33 11.88
N TYR A 123 13.93 15.56 10.79
CA TYR A 123 15.20 15.36 10.08
C TYR A 123 15.24 16.03 8.70
N GLY A 124 14.13 16.56 8.22
CA GLY A 124 14.01 17.25 6.93
C GLY A 124 13.63 16.34 5.77
N ASP A 125 14.09 16.72 4.58
CA ASP A 125 13.63 16.17 3.29
C ASP A 125 14.00 14.71 3.05
N ILE A 126 15.08 14.20 3.65
CA ILE A 126 15.54 12.82 3.49
C ILE A 126 15.87 12.20 4.84
N VAL A 127 15.39 10.98 5.07
CA VAL A 127 15.61 10.29 6.35
C VAL A 127 15.96 8.82 6.13
N ARG A 128 16.98 8.34 6.84
CA ARG A 128 17.33 6.93 6.96
C ARG A 128 16.38 6.24 7.93
N VAL A 129 15.41 5.53 7.37
CA VAL A 129 14.32 4.84 8.10
C VAL A 129 14.54 3.35 8.25
N GLY A 130 15.60 2.82 7.62
CA GLY A 130 16.04 1.45 7.75
C GLY A 130 17.55 1.35 7.60
N PRO A 131 18.13 0.17 7.89
CA PRO A 131 19.56 -0.06 7.65
C PRO A 131 19.98 0.34 6.24
N ASN A 132 19.21 -0.10 5.22
CA ASN A 132 19.49 0.12 3.80
C ASN A 132 18.34 0.86 3.10
N GLU A 133 17.66 1.79 3.79
CA GLU A 133 16.47 2.44 3.25
C GLU A 133 16.34 3.90 3.64
N LEU A 134 16.06 4.72 2.63
CA LEU A 134 15.84 6.16 2.71
C LEU A 134 14.38 6.49 2.36
N SER A 135 13.83 7.46 3.08
CA SER A 135 12.54 8.07 2.79
C SER A 135 12.77 9.51 2.35
N ILE A 136 12.09 9.94 1.28
CA ILE A 136 12.22 11.28 0.69
C ILE A 136 10.87 11.98 0.70
N ASN A 137 10.84 13.20 1.23
CA ASN A 137 9.70 14.11 1.28
C ASN A 137 9.91 15.30 0.34
N ARG A 138 10.10 15.02 -0.96
CA ARG A 138 10.25 16.05 -1.99
C ARG A 138 9.49 15.68 -3.26
N ALA A 139 8.84 16.67 -3.86
CA ALA A 139 8.12 16.51 -5.13
C ALA A 139 9.05 16.18 -6.30
N ASP A 140 10.23 16.84 -6.36
CA ASP A 140 11.22 16.63 -7.42
C ASP A 140 11.88 15.24 -7.41
N ALA A 141 11.71 14.48 -6.32
CA ALA A 141 12.15 13.09 -6.23
C ALA A 141 11.17 12.09 -6.89
N ILE A 142 9.92 12.49 -7.14
CA ILE A 142 8.88 11.60 -7.70
C ILE A 142 9.28 11.09 -9.09
N ALA A 143 9.69 11.98 -10.00
CA ALA A 143 10.05 11.56 -11.36
C ALA A 143 11.33 10.70 -11.42
N PRO A 144 12.44 11.04 -10.73
CA PRO A 144 13.63 10.19 -10.67
C PRO A 144 13.42 8.86 -9.94
N VAL A 145 12.46 8.74 -9.01
CA VAL A 145 12.16 7.48 -8.31
C VAL A 145 11.16 6.63 -9.06
N LEU A 146 10.06 7.22 -9.56
CA LEU A 146 8.90 6.48 -10.09
C LEU A 146 8.69 6.65 -11.59
N GLY A 147 9.24 7.69 -12.21
CA GLY A 147 9.02 8.04 -13.61
C GLY A 147 9.62 7.05 -14.62
N ASN A 148 9.62 7.43 -15.90
CA ASN A 148 10.08 6.57 -17.01
C ASN A 148 11.52 6.08 -16.82
N SER A 149 12.41 6.96 -16.35
CA SER A 149 13.80 6.64 -16.03
C SER A 149 14.00 6.32 -14.54
N GLY A 150 12.92 5.98 -13.83
CA GLY A 150 12.93 5.78 -12.39
C GLY A 150 13.71 4.55 -11.90
N LEU A 151 13.52 4.17 -10.65
CA LEU A 151 14.19 3.02 -10.08
C LEU A 151 13.31 1.75 -10.13
N PRO A 152 13.89 0.55 -10.30
CA PRO A 152 13.13 -0.70 -10.20
C PRO A 152 12.59 -0.90 -8.78
N LYS A 153 11.61 -1.80 -8.65
CA LYS A 153 11.02 -2.13 -7.34
C LYS A 153 12.07 -2.68 -6.36
N GLY A 154 11.95 -2.29 -5.09
CA GLY A 154 12.86 -2.70 -4.02
C GLY A 154 12.62 -4.11 -3.50
N VAL A 155 13.43 -4.52 -2.51
CA VAL A 155 13.38 -5.85 -1.91
C VAL A 155 12.11 -6.08 -1.08
N PHE A 156 11.41 -5.00 -0.72
CA PHE A 156 10.06 -5.05 -0.15
C PHE A 156 9.11 -5.97 -0.92
N TRP A 157 9.24 -6.03 -2.26
CA TRP A 157 8.38 -6.83 -3.12
C TRP A 157 8.73 -8.32 -3.18
N TYR A 158 9.95 -8.73 -2.77
CA TYR A 158 10.35 -10.15 -2.74
C TYR A 158 9.52 -11.01 -1.78
N ASN A 159 9.09 -10.44 -0.66
CA ASN A 159 8.42 -11.20 0.41
C ASN A 159 6.90 -11.12 0.32
N ARG A 160 6.39 -10.25 -0.54
CA ARG A 160 5.01 -10.28 -0.96
C ARG A 160 4.78 -11.39 -2.00
N PHE A 161 5.79 -11.65 -2.83
CA PHE A 161 5.74 -12.64 -3.91
C PHE A 161 7.07 -13.40 -4.01
N PRO A 162 7.21 -14.54 -3.32
CA PRO A 162 8.48 -15.26 -3.21
C PRO A 162 8.98 -15.81 -4.54
N ALA A 163 10.30 -15.94 -4.64
CA ALA A 163 10.97 -16.55 -5.78
C ALA A 163 10.40 -17.95 -6.10
N GLY A 164 10.09 -18.19 -7.37
CA GLY A 164 9.43 -19.43 -7.84
C GLY A 164 7.90 -19.41 -7.79
N GLY A 165 7.28 -18.42 -7.12
CA GLY A 165 5.85 -18.15 -7.24
C GLY A 165 5.52 -17.36 -8.51
N THR A 166 4.26 -17.42 -8.96
CA THR A 166 3.84 -16.63 -10.12
C THR A 166 3.58 -15.18 -9.73
N ASN A 167 4.46 -14.30 -10.22
CA ASN A 167 4.36 -12.86 -10.04
C ASN A 167 3.07 -12.31 -10.68
N SER A 168 2.41 -11.40 -9.97
CA SER A 168 1.38 -10.53 -10.56
C SER A 168 2.03 -9.25 -11.06
N ILE A 169 1.28 -8.43 -11.82
CA ILE A 169 1.85 -7.20 -12.39
C ILE A 169 2.47 -6.25 -11.35
N ILE A 170 1.96 -6.25 -10.11
CA ILE A 170 2.47 -5.39 -9.04
C ILE A 170 3.83 -5.84 -8.48
N SER A 171 4.31 -7.06 -8.74
CA SER A 171 5.54 -7.56 -8.12
C SER A 171 6.76 -7.58 -9.06
N PHE A 172 6.56 -7.43 -10.37
CA PHE A 172 7.67 -7.41 -11.33
C PHE A 172 8.65 -6.27 -11.03
N ARG A 173 9.90 -6.65 -10.79
CA ARG A 173 11.04 -5.73 -10.63
C ARG A 173 11.72 -5.46 -11.97
N ASP A 174 11.76 -6.47 -12.83
CA ASP A 174 12.27 -6.34 -14.19
C ASP A 174 11.29 -5.55 -15.07
N ARG A 175 11.81 -4.55 -15.76
CA ARG A 175 11.00 -3.62 -16.56
C ARG A 175 10.46 -4.27 -17.82
N ALA A 176 11.20 -5.18 -18.44
CA ALA A 176 10.76 -5.84 -19.66
C ALA A 176 9.62 -6.82 -19.37
N GLN A 177 9.74 -7.63 -18.30
CA GLN A 177 8.68 -8.51 -17.81
C GLN A 177 7.43 -7.72 -17.41
N HIS A 178 7.61 -6.63 -16.64
CA HIS A 178 6.49 -5.75 -16.31
C HIS A 178 5.82 -5.19 -17.57
N LYS A 179 6.59 -4.62 -18.52
CA LYS A 179 6.06 -4.06 -19.76
C LYS A 179 5.29 -5.10 -20.57
N ALA A 180 5.84 -6.32 -20.71
CA ALA A 180 5.18 -7.40 -21.43
C ALA A 180 3.83 -7.76 -20.79
N ARG A 181 3.78 -7.93 -19.45
CA ARG A 181 2.53 -8.24 -18.75
C ARG A 181 1.54 -7.06 -18.74
N ARG A 182 2.05 -5.83 -18.65
CA ARG A 182 1.26 -4.59 -18.61
C ARG A 182 0.42 -4.36 -19.85
N ARG A 183 0.82 -4.85 -21.02
CA ARG A 183 0.07 -4.67 -22.28
C ARG A 183 -1.38 -5.14 -22.19
N LEU A 184 -1.63 -6.31 -21.60
CA LEU A 184 -2.98 -6.86 -21.45
C LEU A 184 -3.85 -5.98 -20.54
N TRP A 185 -3.26 -5.49 -19.46
CA TRP A 185 -3.91 -4.55 -18.55
C TRP A 185 -4.19 -3.21 -19.23
N ASP A 186 -3.22 -2.63 -19.95
CA ASP A 186 -3.40 -1.35 -20.64
C ASP A 186 -4.53 -1.41 -21.69
N ARG A 187 -4.73 -2.56 -22.36
CA ARG A 187 -5.90 -2.76 -23.24
C ARG A 187 -7.21 -2.68 -22.47
N ALA A 188 -7.32 -3.43 -21.37
CA ALA A 188 -8.52 -3.47 -20.53
C ALA A 188 -8.86 -2.10 -19.92
N PHE A 189 -7.85 -1.27 -19.65
CA PHE A 189 -8.03 0.07 -19.06
C PHE A 189 -7.88 1.21 -20.07
N SER A 190 -7.92 0.92 -21.37
CA SER A 190 -7.97 1.95 -22.41
C SER A 190 -9.26 2.77 -22.30
N THR A 191 -9.25 4.02 -22.77
CA THR A 191 -10.45 4.88 -22.76
C THR A 191 -11.65 4.22 -23.42
N THR A 192 -11.43 3.46 -24.50
CA THR A 192 -12.48 2.73 -25.21
C THR A 192 -13.05 1.59 -24.37
N SER A 193 -12.19 0.79 -23.75
CA SER A 193 -12.63 -0.32 -22.89
C SER A 193 -13.34 0.18 -21.64
N VAL A 194 -12.84 1.25 -21.01
CA VAL A 194 -13.46 1.85 -19.82
C VAL A 194 -14.90 2.30 -20.08
N LYS A 195 -15.18 2.91 -21.23
CA LYS A 195 -16.56 3.24 -21.64
C LYS A 195 -17.46 2.01 -21.75
N GLY A 196 -16.89 0.85 -22.09
CA GLY A 196 -17.64 -0.42 -22.10
C GLY A 196 -18.06 -0.90 -20.71
N TYR A 197 -17.55 -0.30 -19.64
CA TYR A 197 -17.87 -0.64 -18.25
C TYR A 197 -18.88 0.32 -17.61
N ASP A 198 -19.28 1.37 -18.32
CA ASP A 198 -20.22 2.40 -17.87
C ASP A 198 -21.52 1.77 -17.32
N GLU A 199 -22.07 0.76 -18.00
CA GLU A 199 -23.27 0.03 -17.54
C GLU A 199 -23.07 -0.65 -16.17
N LEU A 200 -21.88 -1.16 -15.89
CA LEU A 200 -21.58 -1.82 -14.61
C LEU A 200 -21.53 -0.78 -13.48
N VAL A 201 -20.90 0.37 -13.73
CA VAL A 201 -20.84 1.49 -12.78
C VAL A 201 -22.25 2.03 -12.52
N ILE A 202 -23.04 2.26 -13.57
CA ILE A 202 -24.43 2.71 -13.48
C ILE A 202 -25.25 1.73 -12.63
N LYS A 203 -25.20 0.44 -12.96
CA LYS A 203 -25.93 -0.61 -12.25
C LYS A 203 -25.62 -0.61 -10.75
N ARG A 204 -24.34 -0.71 -10.38
CA ARG A 204 -23.93 -0.79 -8.96
C ARG A 204 -24.17 0.50 -8.20
N THR A 205 -24.06 1.66 -8.86
CA THR A 205 -24.37 2.94 -8.23
C THR A 205 -25.87 3.05 -7.92
N ARG A 206 -26.73 2.61 -8.85
CA ARG A 206 -28.18 2.58 -8.63
C ARG A 206 -28.59 1.60 -7.54
N GLU A 207 -27.98 0.41 -7.52
CA GLU A 207 -28.21 -0.58 -6.46
C GLU A 207 -27.80 -0.04 -5.08
N LEU A 208 -26.66 0.64 -4.98
CA LEU A 208 -26.21 1.31 -3.77
C LEU A 208 -27.21 2.39 -3.31
N CYS A 209 -27.65 3.26 -4.22
CA CYS A 209 -28.67 4.26 -3.92
C CYS A 209 -29.97 3.62 -3.45
N ALA A 210 -30.45 2.58 -4.13
CA ALA A 210 -31.67 1.86 -3.73
C ALA A 210 -31.53 1.20 -2.35
N ALA A 211 -30.33 0.70 -2.01
CA ALA A 211 -30.05 0.16 -0.69
C ALA A 211 -30.09 1.25 0.40
N PHE A 212 -29.65 2.47 0.10
CA PHE A 212 -29.75 3.61 1.01
C PHE A 212 -31.15 4.21 1.10
N ASP A 213 -31.95 4.22 0.03
CA ASP A 213 -33.36 4.66 0.11
C ASP A 213 -34.15 3.82 1.12
N LYS A 214 -33.95 2.49 1.09
CA LYS A 214 -34.55 1.56 2.05
C LYS A 214 -34.12 1.80 3.50
N ARG A 215 -33.03 2.55 3.70
CA ARG A 215 -32.42 2.89 4.99
C ARG A 215 -32.48 4.38 5.28
N SER A 216 -33.32 5.13 4.56
CA SER A 216 -33.49 6.56 4.75
C SER A 216 -33.87 6.87 6.21
N GLY A 217 -33.18 7.84 6.80
CA GLY A 217 -33.29 8.24 8.20
C GLY A 217 -32.47 7.40 9.18
N GLN A 218 -31.89 6.27 8.76
CA GLN A 218 -31.11 5.37 9.62
C GLN A 218 -29.63 5.77 9.67
N VAL A 219 -28.97 5.36 10.75
CA VAL A 219 -27.51 5.44 10.88
C VAL A 219 -26.90 4.17 10.28
N VAL A 220 -25.96 4.32 9.35
CA VAL A 220 -25.31 3.21 8.64
C VAL A 220 -23.80 3.32 8.72
N ASP A 221 -23.09 2.20 8.64
CA ASP A 221 -21.64 2.20 8.43
C ASP A 221 -21.33 2.47 6.95
N PHE A 222 -21.11 3.74 6.63
CA PHE A 222 -20.84 4.17 5.26
C PHE A 222 -19.58 3.55 4.68
N SER A 223 -18.55 3.31 5.49
CA SER A 223 -17.30 2.69 5.01
C SER A 223 -17.55 1.26 4.52
N ALA A 224 -18.39 0.50 5.23
CA ALA A 224 -18.79 -0.85 4.83
C ALA A 224 -19.59 -0.83 3.51
N TRP A 225 -20.54 0.10 3.35
CA TRP A 225 -21.31 0.24 2.11
C TRP A 225 -20.45 0.63 0.90
N MET A 226 -19.43 1.48 1.09
CA MET A 226 -18.48 1.78 0.02
C MET A 226 -17.63 0.55 -0.35
N SER A 227 -17.30 -0.30 0.63
CA SER A 227 -16.66 -1.60 0.36
C SER A 227 -17.59 -2.52 -0.42
N TYR A 228 -18.86 -2.68 0.00
CA TYR A 228 -19.84 -3.52 -0.70
C TYR A 228 -20.00 -3.12 -2.16
N PHE A 229 -20.11 -1.81 -2.43
CA PHE A 229 -20.11 -1.29 -3.80
C PHE A 229 -18.86 -1.68 -4.58
N ALA A 230 -17.68 -1.40 -4.04
CA ALA A 230 -16.42 -1.59 -4.76
C ALA A 230 -16.15 -3.08 -5.02
N TYR A 231 -16.46 -3.97 -4.06
CA TYR A 231 -16.32 -5.41 -4.25
C TYR A 231 -17.30 -5.94 -5.30
N ASP A 232 -18.58 -5.57 -5.24
CA ASP A 232 -19.57 -6.01 -6.22
C ASP A 232 -19.26 -5.51 -7.63
N PHE A 233 -18.83 -4.25 -7.76
CA PHE A 233 -18.37 -3.70 -9.02
C PHE A 233 -17.17 -4.50 -9.55
N MET A 234 -16.14 -4.73 -8.73
CA MET A 234 -14.97 -5.50 -9.15
C MET A 234 -15.32 -6.96 -9.46
N GLY A 235 -16.29 -7.58 -8.79
CA GLY A 235 -16.79 -8.90 -9.15
C GLY A 235 -17.38 -8.92 -10.57
N ASP A 236 -18.23 -7.95 -10.89
CA ASP A 236 -18.81 -7.79 -12.23
C ASP A 236 -17.73 -7.45 -13.28
N PHE A 237 -16.85 -6.50 -12.99
CA PHE A 237 -15.82 -6.02 -13.91
C PHE A 237 -14.70 -7.04 -14.16
N ILE A 238 -14.29 -7.79 -13.14
CA ILE A 238 -13.21 -8.76 -13.30
C ILE A 238 -13.75 -10.08 -13.85
N PHE A 239 -14.85 -10.57 -13.27
CA PHE A 239 -15.31 -11.95 -13.46
C PHE A 239 -16.71 -12.04 -14.05
N GLY A 240 -17.36 -10.93 -14.42
CA GLY A 240 -18.76 -10.95 -14.85
C GLY A 240 -19.69 -11.63 -13.84
N ALA A 241 -19.37 -11.57 -12.55
CA ALA A 241 -20.14 -12.13 -11.45
C ALA A 241 -19.78 -11.42 -10.14
N GLY A 242 -20.74 -10.70 -9.57
CA GLY A 242 -20.60 -10.00 -8.30
C GLY A 242 -20.55 -10.91 -7.06
N PHE A 243 -20.33 -10.29 -5.90
CA PHE A 243 -20.36 -10.95 -4.59
C PHE A 243 -21.72 -10.78 -3.88
N SER A 244 -22.62 -9.97 -4.46
CA SER A 244 -23.94 -9.60 -3.93
C SER A 244 -23.89 -8.91 -2.55
N MET A 245 -22.79 -8.22 -2.23
CA MET A 245 -22.61 -7.56 -0.93
C MET A 245 -23.56 -6.38 -0.71
N ILE A 246 -23.92 -5.62 -1.75
CA ILE A 246 -24.92 -4.53 -1.62
C ILE A 246 -26.30 -5.12 -1.30
N GLU A 247 -26.65 -6.23 -1.96
CA GLU A 247 -27.96 -6.87 -1.83
C GLU A 247 -28.16 -7.44 -0.42
N THR A 248 -27.17 -8.21 0.06
CA THR A 248 -27.22 -8.84 1.39
C THR A 248 -26.87 -7.87 2.51
N GLY A 249 -26.16 -6.78 2.19
CA GLY A 249 -25.61 -5.84 3.18
C GLY A 249 -24.51 -6.48 4.03
N SER A 250 -23.81 -7.49 3.52
CA SER A 250 -22.74 -8.21 4.24
C SER A 250 -21.75 -8.91 3.29
N ASP A 251 -20.57 -9.28 3.78
CA ASP A 251 -19.61 -10.13 3.05
C ASP A 251 -19.82 -11.61 3.38
N GLU A 252 -20.77 -12.25 2.70
CA GLU A 252 -21.05 -13.68 2.90
C GLU A 252 -19.91 -14.59 2.46
N THR A 253 -19.06 -14.12 1.53
CA THR A 253 -17.91 -14.89 1.03
C THR A 253 -16.73 -14.88 1.98
N GLY A 254 -16.66 -13.89 2.88
CA GLY A 254 -15.53 -13.59 3.74
C GLY A 254 -14.29 -13.11 2.97
N ILE A 255 -14.42 -12.68 1.71
CA ILE A 255 -13.28 -12.25 0.90
C ILE A 255 -12.69 -10.93 1.41
N TRP A 256 -13.54 -10.02 1.87
CA TRP A 256 -13.14 -8.72 2.42
C TRP A 256 -12.47 -8.90 3.77
N GLU A 257 -13.07 -9.70 4.67
CA GLU A 257 -12.48 -10.05 5.97
C GLU A 257 -11.09 -10.70 5.81
N CYS A 258 -10.95 -11.63 4.86
CA CYS A 258 -9.65 -12.26 4.60
C CYS A 258 -8.62 -11.26 4.07
N LEU A 259 -9.03 -10.31 3.22
CA LEU A 259 -8.15 -9.30 2.67
C LEU A 259 -7.61 -8.37 3.75
N ASP A 260 -8.50 -7.82 4.58
CA ASP A 260 -8.13 -6.87 5.64
C ASP A 260 -7.13 -7.50 6.64
N GLY A 261 -7.41 -8.73 7.09
CA GLY A 261 -6.52 -9.44 8.00
C GLY A 261 -5.17 -9.82 7.37
N MET A 262 -5.12 -10.19 6.08
CA MET A 262 -3.86 -10.54 5.43
C MET A 262 -3.00 -9.32 5.04
N ASN A 263 -3.60 -8.15 4.83
CA ASN A 263 -2.89 -6.93 4.43
C ASN A 263 -1.94 -6.46 5.54
N ILE A 264 -2.40 -6.43 6.80
CA ILE A 264 -1.55 -6.09 7.96
C ILE A 264 -0.38 -7.05 8.06
N GLN A 265 -0.68 -8.35 8.05
CA GLN A 265 0.32 -9.41 8.16
C GLN A 265 1.37 -9.33 7.05
N THR A 266 0.94 -9.19 5.80
CA THR A 266 1.84 -9.12 4.63
C THR A 266 2.70 -7.87 4.66
N SER A 267 2.15 -6.74 5.12
CA SER A 267 2.88 -5.47 5.21
C SER A 267 3.94 -5.47 6.33
N VAL A 268 3.65 -6.10 7.48
CA VAL A 268 4.64 -6.33 8.55
C VAL A 268 5.79 -7.20 8.05
N LEU A 269 5.49 -8.32 7.39
CA LEU A 269 6.51 -9.23 6.85
C LEU A 269 7.37 -8.58 5.75
N ALA A 270 6.79 -7.66 4.98
CA ALA A 270 7.52 -6.95 3.93
C ALA A 270 8.63 -6.03 4.48
N HIS A 271 8.53 -5.57 5.73
CA HIS A 271 9.62 -4.88 6.44
C HIS A 271 10.73 -5.81 6.94
N ILE A 272 10.44 -7.11 7.06
CA ILE A 272 11.38 -8.12 7.58
C ILE A 272 11.54 -9.25 6.55
N PRO A 273 12.19 -8.99 5.40
CA PRO A 273 12.23 -9.93 4.29
C PRO A 273 12.58 -11.38 4.61
N TRP A 274 13.66 -11.57 5.36
CA TRP A 274 14.16 -12.88 5.74
C TRP A 274 13.14 -13.70 6.55
N SER A 275 12.18 -13.06 7.22
CA SER A 275 11.19 -13.75 8.05
C SER A 275 10.18 -14.57 7.23
N PHE A 276 9.98 -14.24 5.96
CA PHE A 276 8.95 -14.86 5.13
C PHE A 276 9.17 -16.37 4.91
N THR A 277 10.44 -16.81 4.80
CA THR A 277 10.77 -18.23 4.70
C THR A 277 10.29 -19.02 5.92
N TYR A 278 10.45 -18.44 7.12
CA TYR A 278 10.06 -19.05 8.38
C TYR A 278 8.56 -18.94 8.66
N TYR A 279 7.96 -17.83 8.23
CA TYR A 279 6.52 -17.60 8.30
C TYR A 279 5.71 -18.77 7.71
N ARG A 280 6.19 -19.36 6.60
CA ARG A 280 5.53 -20.51 5.96
C ARG A 280 5.58 -21.81 6.76
N LEU A 281 6.48 -21.91 7.74
CA LEU A 281 6.67 -23.11 8.56
C LEU A 281 5.76 -23.11 9.80
N LEU A 282 5.15 -21.97 10.14
CA LEU A 282 4.33 -21.81 11.33
C LEU A 282 2.87 -22.23 11.06
N PRO A 283 2.33 -23.25 11.75
CA PRO A 283 0.96 -23.70 11.54
C PRO A 283 -0.07 -22.62 11.92
N GLY A 284 -1.18 -22.54 11.17
CA GLY A 284 -2.30 -21.62 11.45
C GLY A 284 -2.10 -20.17 10.97
N ILE A 285 -0.86 -19.68 10.87
CA ILE A 285 -0.58 -18.27 10.56
C ILE A 285 -0.97 -17.92 9.10
N ALA A 286 -0.90 -18.87 8.16
CA ALA A 286 -1.27 -18.67 6.76
C ALA A 286 -2.78 -18.85 6.45
N GLY A 287 -3.63 -19.04 7.46
CA GLY A 287 -5.05 -19.39 7.31
C GLY A 287 -5.85 -18.43 6.43
N LEU A 288 -5.83 -17.13 6.78
CA LEU A 288 -6.56 -16.09 6.04
C LEU A 288 -6.09 -15.97 4.58
N ARG A 289 -4.77 -15.95 4.37
CA ARG A 289 -4.19 -15.92 3.02
C ARG A 289 -4.61 -17.15 2.20
N ASN A 290 -4.58 -18.34 2.79
CA ASN A 290 -4.98 -19.56 2.10
C ASN A 290 -6.48 -19.57 1.76
N LYS A 291 -7.34 -19.07 2.66
CA LYS A 291 -8.79 -18.89 2.41
C LYS A 291 -9.01 -17.90 1.27
N PHE A 292 -8.37 -16.73 1.30
CA PHE A 292 -8.43 -15.74 0.21
C PHE A 292 -8.01 -16.35 -1.13
N LEU A 293 -6.84 -17.01 -1.19
CA LEU A 293 -6.34 -17.63 -2.42
C LEU A 293 -7.24 -18.76 -2.92
N LYS A 294 -7.92 -19.49 -2.02
CA LYS A 294 -8.92 -20.50 -2.39
C LYS A 294 -10.12 -19.85 -3.08
N ILE A 295 -10.71 -18.83 -2.46
CA ILE A 295 -11.84 -18.08 -3.04
C ILE A 295 -11.46 -17.49 -4.41
N ALA A 296 -10.31 -16.82 -4.49
CA ALA A 296 -9.83 -16.23 -5.75
C ALA A 296 -9.63 -17.28 -6.86
N LYS A 297 -9.05 -18.44 -6.55
CA LYS A 297 -8.89 -19.54 -7.51
C LYS A 297 -10.22 -20.10 -8.00
N GLU A 298 -11.19 -20.28 -7.11
CA GLU A 298 -12.53 -20.76 -7.46
C GLU A 298 -13.25 -19.79 -8.40
N ILE A 299 -13.20 -18.49 -8.10
CA ILE A 299 -13.82 -17.46 -8.94
C ILE A 299 -13.15 -17.38 -10.32
N VAL A 300 -11.81 -17.34 -10.36
CA VAL A 300 -11.05 -17.32 -11.62
C VAL A 300 -11.32 -18.58 -12.44
N GLY A 301 -11.34 -19.75 -11.80
CA GLY A 301 -11.63 -21.02 -12.46
C GLY A 301 -13.01 -21.04 -13.09
N ARG A 302 -14.05 -20.62 -12.36
CA ARG A 302 -15.41 -20.47 -12.88
C ARG A 302 -15.47 -19.49 -14.05
N ARG A 303 -14.79 -18.34 -13.93
CA ARG A 303 -14.77 -17.33 -14.99
C ARG A 303 -14.13 -17.86 -16.29
N ILE A 304 -13.04 -18.61 -16.19
CA ILE A 304 -12.34 -19.19 -17.34
C ILE A 304 -13.20 -20.27 -18.00
N GLN A 305 -13.83 -21.15 -17.21
CA GLN A 305 -14.71 -22.20 -17.74
C GLN A 305 -15.94 -21.64 -18.45
N ARG A 306 -16.52 -20.56 -17.91
CA ARG A 306 -17.72 -19.92 -18.49
C ARG A 306 -17.42 -19.20 -19.81
N GLY A 307 -16.20 -18.71 -20.01
CA GLY A 307 -15.88 -17.80 -21.12
C GLY A 307 -16.49 -16.40 -20.94
N SER A 308 -16.19 -15.50 -21.88
CA SER A 308 -16.62 -14.11 -21.83
C SER A 308 -18.02 -13.91 -22.41
N LEU A 309 -18.91 -13.29 -21.62
CA LEU A 309 -20.18 -12.76 -22.12
C LEU A 309 -20.07 -11.28 -22.54
N ARG A 310 -19.01 -10.61 -22.07
CA ARG A 310 -18.65 -9.21 -22.38
C ARG A 310 -17.14 -9.06 -22.25
N LYS A 311 -16.59 -7.95 -22.75
CA LYS A 311 -15.16 -7.62 -22.67
C LYS A 311 -14.73 -7.17 -21.27
N ASP A 312 -14.97 -7.99 -20.26
CA ASP A 312 -14.54 -7.76 -18.87
C ASP A 312 -13.00 -7.83 -18.74
N LEU A 313 -12.43 -7.61 -17.55
CA LEU A 313 -10.96 -7.64 -17.40
C LEU A 313 -10.36 -8.99 -17.83
N PHE A 314 -11.02 -10.10 -17.50
CA PHE A 314 -10.51 -11.43 -17.81
C PHE A 314 -10.48 -11.72 -19.30
N TYR A 315 -11.43 -11.20 -20.09
CA TYR A 315 -11.36 -11.27 -21.55
C TYR A 315 -9.99 -10.82 -22.11
N TYR A 316 -9.45 -9.73 -21.57
CA TYR A 316 -8.13 -9.23 -21.95
C TYR A 316 -7.00 -10.02 -21.30
N LEU A 317 -7.11 -10.37 -20.01
CA LEU A 317 -6.05 -11.07 -19.29
C LEU A 317 -5.83 -12.51 -19.79
N THR A 318 -6.87 -13.19 -20.29
CA THR A 318 -6.80 -14.51 -20.92
C THR A 318 -6.38 -14.46 -22.38
N ASP A 319 -6.27 -13.25 -22.94
CA ASP A 319 -6.01 -13.01 -24.37
C ASP A 319 -7.00 -13.76 -25.27
N GLU A 320 -8.30 -13.56 -25.02
CA GLU A 320 -9.36 -14.21 -25.81
C GLU A 320 -9.39 -13.75 -27.28
N GLU A 321 -8.91 -12.54 -27.58
CA GLU A 321 -8.69 -12.06 -28.95
C GLU A 321 -7.48 -12.73 -29.65
N GLY A 322 -6.59 -13.40 -28.91
CA GLY A 322 -5.41 -14.08 -29.44
C GLY A 322 -4.35 -13.12 -30.00
N LEU A 323 -4.16 -11.97 -29.35
CA LEU A 323 -3.24 -10.93 -29.81
C LEU A 323 -1.84 -11.06 -29.22
N GLU A 324 -1.64 -11.86 -28.16
CA GLU A 324 -0.33 -12.10 -27.57
C GLU A 324 0.41 -13.25 -28.26
N PRO A 325 1.75 -13.17 -28.40
CA PRO A 325 2.54 -14.27 -28.96
C PRO A 325 2.39 -15.59 -28.21
N THR A 326 2.11 -15.52 -26.91
CA THR A 326 1.93 -16.66 -26.03
C THR A 326 0.80 -16.38 -25.04
N LYS A 327 -0.16 -17.29 -24.94
CA LYS A 327 -1.24 -17.16 -23.97
C LYS A 327 -0.71 -17.17 -22.54
N PRO A 328 -1.27 -16.36 -21.63
CA PRO A 328 -0.93 -16.37 -20.22
C PRO A 328 -1.19 -17.72 -19.56
N THR A 329 -0.31 -18.12 -18.65
CA THR A 329 -0.46 -19.36 -17.90
C THR A 329 -1.53 -19.24 -16.82
N MET A 330 -2.18 -20.36 -16.46
CA MET A 330 -3.17 -20.39 -15.38
C MET A 330 -2.66 -19.79 -14.05
N PRO A 331 -1.43 -20.09 -13.59
CA PRO A 331 -0.89 -19.43 -12.40
C PRO A 331 -0.77 -17.91 -12.53
N ALA A 332 -0.49 -17.37 -13.72
CA ALA A 332 -0.41 -15.93 -13.95
C ALA A 332 -1.80 -15.29 -13.91
N LEU A 333 -2.79 -15.96 -14.49
CA LEU A 333 -4.19 -15.54 -14.43
C LEU A 333 -4.73 -15.53 -13.00
N PHE A 334 -4.42 -16.55 -12.19
CA PHE A 334 -4.78 -16.55 -10.77
C PHE A 334 -4.15 -15.40 -10.00
N SER A 335 -2.86 -15.13 -10.22
CA SER A 335 -2.14 -14.05 -9.56
C SER A 335 -2.70 -12.67 -9.91
N ASP A 336 -3.06 -12.46 -11.18
CA ASP A 336 -3.64 -11.21 -11.64
C ASP A 336 -5.10 -11.03 -11.22
N GLY A 337 -5.91 -12.09 -11.19
CA GLY A 337 -7.28 -12.03 -10.68
C GLY A 337 -7.32 -11.70 -9.18
N ALA A 338 -6.45 -12.33 -8.39
CA ALA A 338 -6.28 -11.98 -6.98
C ALA A 338 -5.86 -10.52 -6.80
N LEU A 339 -4.88 -10.04 -7.59
CA LEU A 339 -4.44 -8.66 -7.54
C LEU A 339 -5.55 -7.67 -7.95
N ALA A 340 -6.34 -7.98 -8.98
CA ALA A 340 -7.39 -7.10 -9.47
C ALA A 340 -8.42 -6.80 -8.38
N ILE A 341 -8.87 -7.81 -7.64
CA ILE A 341 -9.82 -7.64 -6.51
C ILE A 341 -9.22 -6.69 -5.48
N ILE A 342 -7.99 -6.97 -5.03
CA ILE A 342 -7.31 -6.20 -3.98
C ILE A 342 -7.10 -4.75 -4.41
N ALA A 343 -6.56 -4.54 -5.61
CA ALA A 343 -6.14 -3.23 -6.06
C ALA A 343 -7.34 -2.32 -6.38
N GLY A 344 -8.43 -2.87 -6.93
CA GLY A 344 -9.61 -2.11 -7.32
C GLY A 344 -10.56 -1.83 -6.15
N ALA A 345 -10.89 -2.85 -5.35
CA ALA A 345 -11.95 -2.71 -4.34
C ALA A 345 -11.51 -1.86 -3.13
N ASP A 346 -10.35 -2.16 -2.53
CA ASP A 346 -9.91 -1.50 -1.30
C ASP A 346 -9.59 -0.02 -1.52
N THR A 347 -8.98 0.33 -2.66
CA THR A 347 -8.53 1.71 -2.92
C THR A 347 -9.69 2.64 -3.24
N THR A 348 -10.63 2.20 -4.09
CA THR A 348 -11.83 2.96 -4.44
C THR A 348 -12.74 3.13 -3.23
N SER A 349 -13.04 2.04 -2.49
CA SER A 349 -13.88 2.12 -1.29
C SER A 349 -13.28 3.03 -0.21
N THR A 350 -11.95 2.98 -0.04
CA THR A 350 -11.25 3.90 0.86
C THR A 350 -11.47 5.34 0.47
N THR A 351 -11.23 5.68 -0.80
CA THR A 351 -11.36 7.06 -1.28
C THR A 351 -12.80 7.56 -1.15
N LEU A 352 -13.80 6.74 -1.48
CA LEU A 352 -15.21 7.08 -1.30
C LEU A 352 -15.55 7.34 0.17
N SER A 353 -15.00 6.53 1.09
CA SER A 353 -15.20 6.72 2.53
C SER A 353 -14.60 8.04 3.01
N VAL A 354 -13.40 8.39 2.51
CA VAL A 354 -12.71 9.65 2.82
C VAL A 354 -13.51 10.85 2.29
N ILE A 355 -14.03 10.76 1.06
CA ILE A 355 -14.90 11.81 0.50
C ILE A 355 -16.14 11.97 1.38
N GLY A 356 -16.83 10.88 1.71
CA GLY A 356 -18.01 10.90 2.57
C GLY A 356 -17.73 11.52 3.95
N TYR A 357 -16.59 11.18 4.56
CA TYR A 357 -16.15 11.75 5.83
C TYR A 357 -15.95 13.27 5.73
N PHE A 358 -15.16 13.75 4.76
CA PHE A 358 -14.89 15.18 4.65
C PHE A 358 -16.14 15.98 4.31
N LEU A 359 -17.02 15.46 3.47
CA LEU A 359 -18.31 16.10 3.21
C LEU A 359 -19.21 16.14 4.45
N LEU A 360 -19.14 15.15 5.34
CA LEU A 360 -19.90 15.10 6.60
C LEU A 360 -19.43 16.13 7.63
N VAL A 361 -18.12 16.38 7.70
CA VAL A 361 -17.53 17.33 8.66
C VAL A 361 -17.37 18.75 8.09
N HIS A 362 -17.52 18.90 6.77
CA HIS A 362 -17.54 20.18 6.05
C HIS A 362 -18.90 20.40 5.34
N PRO A 363 -19.99 20.68 6.07
CA PRO A 363 -21.32 20.85 5.49
C PRO A 363 -21.37 21.97 4.44
N GLU A 364 -20.53 23.00 4.55
CA GLU A 364 -20.36 24.06 3.55
C GLU A 364 -19.91 23.52 2.19
N HIS A 365 -18.97 22.57 2.19
CA HIS A 365 -18.50 21.92 0.97
C HIS A 365 -19.54 20.94 0.43
N PHE A 366 -20.25 20.23 1.31
CA PHE A 366 -21.36 19.39 0.89
C PHE A 366 -22.47 20.18 0.17
N GLN A 367 -22.91 21.31 0.74
CA GLN A 367 -23.96 22.13 0.13
C GLN A 367 -23.50 22.77 -1.18
N ARG A 368 -22.25 23.23 -1.27
CA ARG A 368 -21.69 23.76 -2.52
C ARG A 368 -21.60 22.70 -3.61
N LEU A 369 -21.12 21.49 -3.27
CA LEU A 369 -21.07 20.37 -4.20
C LEU A 369 -22.46 19.99 -4.68
N ARG A 370 -23.45 19.95 -3.77
CA ARG A 370 -24.83 19.73 -4.13
C ARG A 370 -25.37 20.79 -5.09
N ALA A 371 -25.10 22.06 -4.84
CA ALA A 371 -25.54 23.14 -5.72
C ALA A 371 -24.95 23.01 -7.14
N GLU A 372 -23.67 22.65 -7.25
CA GLU A 372 -23.05 22.34 -8.54
C GLU A 372 -23.74 21.14 -9.22
N ILE A 373 -24.00 20.06 -8.49
CA ILE A 373 -24.66 18.87 -9.05
C ILE A 373 -26.08 19.19 -9.53
N ASP A 374 -26.88 19.92 -8.73
CA ASP A 374 -28.25 20.32 -9.09
C ASP A 374 -28.26 21.26 -10.32
N GLN A 375 -27.19 22.04 -10.55
CA GLN A 375 -27.04 22.86 -11.76
C GLN A 375 -26.84 22.01 -13.04
N PHE A 376 -26.05 20.94 -12.97
CA PHE A 376 -25.79 20.05 -14.11
C PHE A 376 -26.93 19.04 -14.35
N PHE A 377 -27.71 18.76 -13.31
CA PHE A 377 -28.84 17.84 -13.29
C PHE A 377 -30.09 18.52 -12.68
N PRO A 378 -30.69 19.48 -13.41
CA PRO A 378 -31.91 20.14 -12.96
C PRO A 378 -33.04 19.13 -12.76
N ASP A 379 -34.02 19.47 -11.92
CA ASP A 379 -35.17 18.63 -11.58
C ASP A 379 -34.80 17.25 -11.01
N ARG A 380 -33.58 17.11 -10.47
CA ARG A 380 -33.01 15.84 -10.00
C ARG A 380 -33.03 14.75 -11.07
N ALA A 381 -32.75 15.14 -12.32
CA ALA A 381 -32.49 14.20 -13.40
C ALA A 381 -31.41 13.17 -12.99
N ASP A 382 -31.44 11.98 -13.60
CA ASP A 382 -30.51 10.89 -13.29
C ASP A 382 -29.06 11.41 -13.26
N PRO A 383 -28.38 11.36 -12.11
CA PRO A 383 -27.08 12.01 -11.95
C PRO A 383 -25.97 11.25 -12.67
N ILE A 384 -26.24 10.07 -13.25
CA ILE A 384 -25.18 9.22 -13.82
C ILE A 384 -24.94 9.56 -15.30
N ASP A 385 -24.37 10.74 -15.54
CA ASP A 385 -23.78 11.17 -16.81
C ASP A 385 -22.28 11.45 -16.64
N PHE A 386 -21.45 10.50 -17.07
CA PHE A 386 -20.00 10.57 -16.91
C PHE A 386 -19.37 11.75 -17.68
N THR A 387 -19.96 12.18 -18.78
CA THR A 387 -19.43 13.30 -19.58
C THR A 387 -19.64 14.61 -18.83
N LYS A 388 -20.83 14.82 -18.25
CA LYS A 388 -21.10 15.98 -17.40
C LYS A 388 -20.21 16.02 -16.16
N MET A 389 -20.02 14.88 -15.48
CA MET A 389 -19.21 14.82 -14.25
C MET A 389 -17.74 15.20 -14.44
N VAL A 390 -17.17 14.95 -15.62
CA VAL A 390 -15.81 15.42 -15.95
C VAL A 390 -15.74 16.94 -15.98
N GLY A 391 -16.84 17.61 -16.37
CA GLY A 391 -16.97 19.06 -16.42
C GLY A 391 -17.39 19.74 -15.12
N MET A 392 -17.54 19.00 -14.01
CA MET A 392 -17.92 19.55 -12.69
C MET A 392 -16.66 19.89 -11.87
N PRO A 393 -16.19 21.15 -11.87
CA PRO A 393 -14.91 21.49 -11.26
C PRO A 393 -14.86 21.23 -9.76
N PHE A 394 -15.93 21.50 -9.01
CA PHE A 394 -15.94 21.33 -7.56
C PHE A 394 -16.03 19.86 -7.13
N LEU A 395 -16.80 19.01 -7.85
CA LEU A 395 -16.77 17.55 -7.67
C LEU A 395 -15.35 16.99 -7.81
N ASN A 396 -14.65 17.38 -8.89
CA ASN A 396 -13.28 16.92 -9.14
C ASN A 396 -12.29 17.48 -8.10
N ALA A 397 -12.51 18.69 -7.63
CA ALA A 397 -11.74 19.31 -6.56
C ALA A 397 -11.87 18.53 -5.23
N CYS A 398 -13.10 18.16 -4.82
CA CYS A 398 -13.34 17.36 -3.63
C CYS A 398 -12.66 15.98 -3.71
N ILE A 399 -12.75 15.31 -4.87
CA ILE A 399 -12.10 14.01 -5.10
C ILE A 399 -10.57 14.13 -5.01
N ASN A 400 -9.99 15.14 -5.66
CA ASN A 400 -8.55 15.35 -5.62
C ASN A 400 -8.05 15.70 -4.21
N GLU A 401 -8.81 16.51 -3.47
CA GLU A 401 -8.43 16.88 -2.10
C GLU A 401 -8.52 15.70 -1.13
N ALA A 402 -9.55 14.85 -1.28
CA ALA A 402 -9.65 13.60 -0.53
C ALA A 402 -8.46 12.67 -0.82
N LEU A 403 -8.09 12.50 -2.10
CA LEU A 403 -6.93 11.71 -2.52
C LEU A 403 -5.58 12.30 -2.04
N ARG A 404 -5.51 13.62 -1.82
CA ARG A 404 -4.31 14.29 -1.32
C ARG A 404 -4.16 14.04 0.18
N LEU A 405 -5.21 14.28 0.95
CA LEU A 405 -5.19 14.12 2.41
C LEU A 405 -5.08 12.66 2.83
N VAL A 406 -5.79 11.76 2.16
CA VAL A 406 -5.74 10.34 2.49
C VAL A 406 -5.60 9.54 1.19
N PRO A 407 -4.39 9.51 0.59
CA PRO A 407 -4.14 8.63 -0.53
C PRO A 407 -4.33 7.18 -0.05
N PRO A 408 -5.05 6.32 -0.79
CA PRO A 408 -5.31 4.95 -0.36
C PRO A 408 -4.04 4.13 -0.09
N VAL A 409 -2.92 4.50 -0.70
CA VAL A 409 -1.58 3.99 -0.37
C VAL A 409 -0.78 5.13 0.25
N LEU A 410 -0.57 5.08 1.57
CA LEU A 410 0.00 6.18 2.36
C LEU A 410 1.52 6.30 2.19
N ASP A 411 2.25 5.19 2.22
CA ASP A 411 3.72 5.21 2.20
C ASP A 411 4.33 5.36 0.81
N GLY A 412 3.63 4.91 -0.23
CA GLY A 412 4.15 4.76 -1.59
C GLY A 412 4.79 3.40 -1.87
N SER A 413 5.58 3.32 -2.95
CA SER A 413 6.20 2.05 -3.40
C SER A 413 7.73 2.11 -3.31
N PRO A 414 8.36 1.34 -2.40
CA PRO A 414 9.81 1.30 -2.29
C PRO A 414 10.50 0.86 -3.57
N ARG A 415 11.50 1.62 -3.97
CA ARG A 415 12.39 1.36 -5.12
C ARG A 415 13.80 1.06 -4.64
N CYS A 416 14.65 0.56 -5.51
CA CYS A 416 16.03 0.25 -5.18
C CYS A 416 16.98 0.69 -6.30
N SER A 417 18.09 1.32 -5.93
CA SER A 417 19.19 1.53 -6.86
C SER A 417 19.84 0.17 -7.18
N PRO A 418 19.91 -0.25 -8.47
CA PRO A 418 20.40 -1.59 -8.80
C PRO A 418 21.80 -1.86 -8.25
N GLU A 419 22.01 -3.07 -7.75
CA GLU A 419 23.37 -3.53 -7.39
C GLU A 419 24.27 -3.55 -8.63
N GLY A 420 25.55 -3.22 -8.46
CA GLY A 420 26.52 -3.13 -9.55
C GLY A 420 26.35 -1.90 -10.46
N SER A 421 25.38 -1.03 -10.20
CA SER A 421 25.27 0.28 -10.88
C SER A 421 26.24 1.32 -10.29
N GLN A 422 26.28 2.51 -10.88
CA GLN A 422 27.01 3.67 -10.35
C GLN A 422 26.24 4.41 -9.22
N GLY A 423 25.12 3.87 -8.76
CA GLY A 423 24.19 4.54 -7.85
C GLY A 423 23.20 5.41 -8.63
N SER A 424 22.45 6.26 -7.93
CA SER A 424 21.40 7.07 -8.53
C SER A 424 21.30 8.43 -7.85
N THR A 425 21.31 9.50 -8.63
CA THR A 425 21.13 10.86 -8.10
C THR A 425 19.66 11.25 -8.15
N ILE A 426 19.13 11.72 -7.03
CA ILE A 426 17.72 12.10 -6.84
C ILE A 426 17.70 13.49 -6.22
N GLY A 427 17.46 14.50 -7.06
CA GLY A 427 17.62 15.90 -6.66
C GLY A 427 19.06 16.13 -6.14
N PRO A 428 19.24 16.66 -4.91
CA PRO A 428 20.56 16.89 -4.34
C PRO A 428 21.19 15.63 -3.70
N TYR A 429 20.50 14.49 -3.70
CA TYR A 429 20.92 13.30 -2.94
C TYR A 429 21.51 12.22 -3.84
N TYR A 430 22.65 11.65 -3.44
CA TYR A 430 23.25 10.49 -4.10
C TYR A 430 22.88 9.20 -3.38
N ILE A 431 22.15 8.32 -4.04
CA ILE A 431 21.72 7.02 -3.53
C ILE A 431 22.73 5.96 -3.97
N PRO A 432 23.48 5.34 -3.04
CA PRO A 432 24.43 4.29 -3.40
C PRO A 432 23.72 3.06 -3.98
N PRO A 433 24.44 2.21 -4.74
CA PRO A 433 23.93 0.93 -5.22
C PRO A 433 23.39 0.03 -4.10
N GLY A 434 22.34 -0.73 -4.40
CA GLY A 434 21.71 -1.67 -3.48
C GLY A 434 20.86 -1.02 -2.38
N GLN A 435 20.77 0.32 -2.33
CA GLN A 435 20.00 1.02 -1.32
C GLN A 435 18.56 1.25 -1.78
N GLN A 436 17.62 1.08 -0.85
CA GLN A 436 16.20 1.35 -1.09
C GLN A 436 15.87 2.82 -0.87
N VAL A 437 14.93 3.32 -1.67
CA VAL A 437 14.39 4.66 -1.55
C VAL A 437 12.88 4.63 -1.75
N LEU A 438 12.15 5.43 -0.99
CA LEU A 438 10.72 5.65 -1.19
C LEU A 438 10.40 7.15 -1.16
N THR A 439 9.52 7.60 -2.04
CA THR A 439 8.89 8.91 -1.93
C THR A 439 7.65 8.76 -1.07
N HIS A 440 7.65 9.34 0.13
CA HIS A 440 6.62 9.07 1.12
C HIS A 440 5.36 9.89 0.81
N PHE A 441 4.35 9.26 0.20
CA PHE A 441 3.19 9.95 -0.37
C PHE A 441 2.46 10.79 0.67
N TYR A 442 2.19 10.24 1.85
CA TYR A 442 1.50 10.95 2.91
C TYR A 442 2.31 12.19 3.36
N SER A 443 3.62 12.10 3.55
CA SER A 443 4.42 13.28 3.95
C SER A 443 4.49 14.34 2.85
N ILE A 444 4.64 13.94 1.59
CA ILE A 444 4.70 14.89 0.46
C ILE A 444 3.38 15.64 0.32
N ASN A 445 2.26 14.93 0.40
CA ASN A 445 0.93 15.53 0.32
C ASN A 445 0.61 16.44 1.51
N HIS A 446 1.26 16.27 2.67
CA HIS A 446 1.08 17.12 3.85
C HIS A 446 2.26 18.09 4.07
N ASN A 447 3.05 18.36 3.03
CA ASN A 447 4.20 19.25 3.15
C ASN A 447 3.77 20.71 2.90
N PRO A 448 3.95 21.63 3.87
CA PRO A 448 3.58 23.05 3.71
C PRO A 448 4.43 23.79 2.65
N ALA A 449 5.52 23.18 2.16
CA ALA A 449 6.25 23.70 1.01
C ALA A 449 5.44 23.61 -0.29
N TYR A 450 4.54 22.63 -0.41
CA TYR A 450 3.77 22.32 -1.63
C TYR A 450 2.29 22.68 -1.51
N PHE A 451 1.72 22.62 -0.30
CA PHE A 451 0.30 22.85 -0.05
C PHE A 451 0.10 23.82 1.13
N THR A 452 -0.59 24.95 0.91
CA THR A 452 -1.05 25.81 2.03
C THR A 452 -2.07 25.05 2.87
N ASP A 453 -2.02 25.16 4.20
CA ASP A 453 -2.87 24.40 5.13
C ASP A 453 -2.94 22.91 4.77
N PRO A 454 -1.78 22.22 4.76
CA PRO A 454 -1.64 20.90 4.16
C PRO A 454 -2.45 19.82 4.89
N ASP A 455 -2.80 20.02 6.15
CA ASP A 455 -3.58 19.07 6.95
C ASP A 455 -5.10 19.36 6.89
N SER A 456 -5.55 20.40 6.18
CA SER A 456 -6.96 20.79 6.07
C SER A 456 -7.58 20.37 4.72
N PHE A 457 -8.88 20.03 4.73
CA PHE A 457 -9.65 19.75 3.52
C PHE A 457 -10.05 21.06 2.84
N VAL A 458 -9.32 21.43 1.79
CA VAL A 458 -9.53 22.67 1.03
C VAL A 458 -9.70 22.35 -0.45
N PRO A 459 -10.89 21.92 -0.91
CA PRO A 459 -11.14 21.62 -2.33
C PRO A 459 -10.82 22.80 -3.24
N ASP A 460 -11.05 24.03 -2.78
CA ASP A 460 -10.79 25.24 -3.56
C ASP A 460 -9.40 25.27 -4.18
N ARG A 461 -8.37 24.68 -3.53
CA ARG A 461 -6.98 24.62 -4.04
C ARG A 461 -6.84 24.04 -5.46
N TRP A 462 -7.82 23.25 -5.90
CA TRP A 462 -7.85 22.57 -7.19
C TRP A 462 -8.59 23.35 -8.28
N LEU A 463 -9.24 24.46 -7.93
CA LEU A 463 -9.96 25.31 -8.86
C LEU A 463 -9.02 26.33 -9.52
N PRO A 464 -9.42 26.93 -10.66
CA PRO A 464 -8.67 28.04 -11.24
C PRO A 464 -8.53 29.20 -10.24
N ALA A 465 -7.42 29.95 -10.33
CA ALA A 465 -7.15 31.09 -9.45
C ALA A 465 -8.30 32.12 -9.38
N SER A 466 -9.07 32.26 -10.46
CA SER A 466 -10.25 33.14 -10.55
C SER A 466 -11.43 32.69 -9.68
N ALA A 467 -11.48 31.43 -9.24
CA ALA A 467 -12.52 30.89 -8.36
C ALA A 467 -12.23 31.13 -6.87
N PHE A 468 -11.02 31.57 -6.52
CA PHE A 468 -10.69 31.95 -5.15
C PHE A 468 -11.12 33.38 -4.92
N ALA A 469 -12.33 33.56 -4.39
CA ALA A 469 -12.71 34.82 -3.79
C ALA A 469 -11.81 35.04 -2.56
N SER A 470 -10.76 35.86 -2.69
CA SER A 470 -10.02 36.53 -1.61
C SER A 470 -8.96 35.79 -0.76
N ALA A 471 -8.42 34.63 -1.16
CA ALA A 471 -7.33 33.99 -0.38
C ALA A 471 -5.90 34.43 -0.81
N PRO A 472 -4.99 34.77 0.12
CA PRO A 472 -3.57 34.98 -0.17
C PRO A 472 -2.95 33.71 -0.78
N SER A 473 -1.96 33.88 -1.68
CA SER A 473 -1.28 32.85 -2.48
C SER A 473 -1.40 31.41 -1.94
N VAL A 474 -2.45 30.68 -2.34
CA VAL A 474 -2.62 29.27 -2.00
C VAL A 474 -1.54 28.51 -2.76
N LYS A 475 -0.55 27.96 -2.03
CA LYS A 475 0.43 27.05 -2.61
C LYS A 475 -0.31 25.76 -2.96
N HIS A 476 -0.22 25.40 -4.23
CA HIS A 476 -0.74 24.17 -4.77
C HIS A 476 0.22 23.66 -5.85
N ASP A 477 1.14 22.80 -5.44
CA ASP A 477 2.08 22.16 -6.36
C ASP A 477 1.54 20.81 -6.83
N VAL A 478 0.99 20.78 -8.04
CA VAL A 478 0.47 19.56 -8.68
C VAL A 478 1.57 18.51 -8.86
N ALA A 479 2.85 18.89 -8.96
CA ALA A 479 3.94 17.94 -9.09
C ALA A 479 4.15 17.11 -7.81
N ALA A 480 3.71 17.61 -6.65
CA ALA A 480 3.72 16.88 -5.38
C ALA A 480 2.55 15.89 -5.25
N PHE A 481 1.50 16.05 -6.05
CA PHE A 481 0.30 15.23 -5.99
C PHE A 481 0.41 13.98 -6.87
N ASN A 482 0.53 12.81 -6.24
CA ASN A 482 0.73 11.56 -6.97
C ASN A 482 0.01 10.33 -6.36
N PRO A 483 -1.30 10.40 -6.08
CA PRO A 483 -2.05 9.31 -5.43
C PRO A 483 -2.13 8.05 -6.31
N PHE A 484 -1.94 8.18 -7.62
CA PHE A 484 -1.94 7.07 -8.58
C PHE A 484 -0.54 6.58 -8.94
N SER A 485 0.51 7.04 -8.24
CA SER A 485 1.91 6.84 -8.64
C SER A 485 2.23 7.39 -10.05
N ALA A 486 3.50 7.37 -10.45
CA ALA A 486 3.96 7.91 -11.72
C ALA A 486 4.69 6.86 -12.58
N GLY A 487 4.90 7.21 -13.85
CA GLY A 487 5.71 6.46 -14.80
C GLY A 487 5.08 5.13 -15.28
N PRO A 488 5.89 4.22 -15.85
CA PRO A 488 5.41 2.99 -16.47
C PRO A 488 4.76 2.00 -15.49
N MET A 489 4.98 2.22 -14.19
CA MET A 489 4.40 1.44 -13.09
C MET A 489 3.33 2.23 -12.32
N GLY A 490 2.81 3.32 -12.88
CA GLY A 490 1.64 4.04 -12.36
C GLY A 490 0.38 3.18 -12.38
N CYS A 491 -0.63 3.57 -11.61
CA CYS A 491 -1.89 2.86 -11.50
C CYS A 491 -2.56 2.70 -12.87
N VAL A 492 -2.84 1.47 -13.28
CA VAL A 492 -3.54 1.18 -14.54
C VAL A 492 -5.04 1.52 -14.46
N GLY A 493 -5.61 1.39 -13.26
CA GLY A 493 -7.03 1.63 -13.00
C GLY A 493 -7.42 3.09 -12.80
N LYS A 494 -6.50 4.06 -12.97
CA LYS A 494 -6.77 5.48 -12.65
C LYS A 494 -8.05 6.01 -13.30
N ASN A 495 -8.23 5.76 -14.59
CA ASN A 495 -9.39 6.28 -15.32
C ASN A 495 -10.70 5.64 -14.86
N LEU A 496 -10.69 4.32 -14.62
CA LEU A 496 -11.87 3.61 -14.12
C LEU A 496 -12.24 4.06 -12.71
N ALA A 497 -11.26 4.15 -11.80
CA ALA A 497 -11.47 4.63 -10.45
C ALA A 497 -12.07 6.04 -10.43
N LEU A 498 -11.58 6.96 -11.26
CA LEU A 498 -12.14 8.31 -11.32
C LEU A 498 -13.57 8.33 -11.87
N VAL A 499 -13.98 7.38 -12.72
CA VAL A 499 -15.38 7.22 -13.14
C VAL A 499 -16.23 6.77 -11.95
N GLU A 500 -15.82 5.73 -11.23
CA GLU A 500 -16.52 5.24 -10.04
C GLU A 500 -16.65 6.32 -8.95
N LEU A 501 -15.55 7.01 -8.63
CA LEU A 501 -15.52 8.05 -7.61
C LEU A 501 -16.49 9.19 -7.92
N ARG A 502 -16.53 9.65 -9.17
CA ARG A 502 -17.48 10.69 -9.59
C ARG A 502 -18.91 10.18 -9.54
N ALA A 503 -19.17 8.99 -10.06
CA ALA A 503 -20.51 8.42 -10.16
C ALA A 503 -21.17 8.27 -8.80
N VAL A 504 -20.47 7.62 -7.86
CA VAL A 504 -20.99 7.37 -6.52
C VAL A 504 -21.12 8.69 -5.75
N THR A 505 -20.10 9.54 -5.76
CA THR A 505 -20.15 10.82 -5.04
C THR A 505 -21.29 11.69 -5.54
N CYS A 506 -21.43 11.84 -6.87
CA CYS A 506 -22.48 12.63 -7.49
C CYS A 506 -23.87 12.09 -7.15
N ALA A 507 -24.09 10.78 -7.31
CA ALA A 507 -25.37 10.16 -7.04
C ALA A 507 -25.79 10.26 -5.57
N LEU A 508 -24.85 10.07 -4.63
CA LEU A 508 -25.14 10.14 -3.21
C LEU A 508 -25.42 11.58 -2.76
N VAL A 509 -24.61 12.56 -3.18
CA VAL A 509 -24.81 13.98 -2.81
C VAL A 509 -26.10 14.55 -3.41
N GLN A 510 -26.45 14.14 -4.63
CA GLN A 510 -27.71 14.55 -5.25
C GLN A 510 -28.92 13.99 -4.51
N ARG A 511 -28.86 12.74 -4.04
CA ARG A 511 -30.05 11.99 -3.58
C ARG A 511 -30.27 12.02 -2.06
N PHE A 512 -29.20 12.15 -1.28
CA PHE A 512 -29.27 12.03 0.18
C PHE A 512 -28.69 13.25 0.88
N ASP A 513 -29.36 13.69 1.94
CA ASP A 513 -28.76 14.47 3.02
C ASP A 513 -27.91 13.57 3.92
N ILE A 514 -26.75 14.09 4.33
CA ILE A 514 -25.85 13.40 5.27
C ILE A 514 -25.88 14.14 6.60
N GLY A 515 -25.90 13.38 7.69
CA GLY A 515 -25.97 13.92 9.04
C GLY A 515 -25.07 13.15 10.01
N GLN A 516 -24.54 13.87 10.98
CA GLN A 516 -23.76 13.28 12.06
C GLN A 516 -24.71 12.53 13.02
N PRO A 517 -24.41 11.28 13.39
CA PRO A 517 -25.19 10.57 14.40
C PRO A 517 -24.95 11.16 15.79
N GLU A 518 -25.80 10.81 16.76
CA GLU A 518 -25.59 11.20 18.15
C GLU A 518 -24.24 10.66 18.66
N GLY A 519 -23.48 11.49 19.37
CA GLY A 519 -22.16 11.14 19.88
C GLY A 519 -21.04 11.13 18.82
N PHE A 520 -21.29 11.64 17.60
CA PHE A 520 -20.24 11.78 16.59
C PHE A 520 -19.14 12.75 17.04
N GLU A 521 -17.90 12.26 17.08
CA GLU A 521 -16.73 13.07 17.42
C GLU A 521 -15.91 13.38 16.16
N VAL A 522 -15.82 14.67 15.80
CA VAL A 522 -14.99 15.13 14.69
C VAL A 522 -13.52 14.74 14.92
N GLY A 523 -12.85 14.27 13.87
CA GLY A 523 -11.50 13.71 13.91
C GLY A 523 -11.37 12.29 14.45
N ALA A 524 -12.38 11.69 15.09
CA ALA A 524 -12.25 10.32 15.64
C ALA A 524 -12.06 9.27 14.54
N TRP A 525 -12.79 9.39 13.43
CA TRP A 525 -12.65 8.50 12.28
C TRP A 525 -11.27 8.60 11.63
N GLU A 526 -10.75 9.81 11.43
CA GLU A 526 -9.40 10.05 10.90
C GLU A 526 -8.33 9.44 11.81
N ARG A 527 -8.47 9.59 13.14
CA ARG A 527 -7.58 8.94 14.10
C ARG A 527 -7.68 7.42 14.07
N GLY A 528 -8.80 6.87 13.61
CA GLY A 528 -9.05 5.45 13.40
C GLY A 528 -8.53 4.90 12.07
N LEU A 529 -7.98 5.74 11.18
CA LEU A 529 -7.31 5.28 9.97
C LEU A 529 -5.97 4.62 10.32
N GLY A 530 -5.73 3.47 9.69
CA GLY A 530 -4.50 2.71 9.82
C GLY A 530 -3.81 2.52 8.48
N ASP A 531 -2.51 2.28 8.53
CA ASP A 531 -1.69 1.94 7.38
C ASP A 531 -1.36 0.44 7.38
N ALA A 532 -1.87 -0.26 6.38
CA ALA A 532 -1.57 -1.66 6.11
C ALA A 532 -1.28 -1.87 4.63
N PHE A 533 -0.49 -0.98 4.03
CA PHE A 533 -0.27 -0.79 2.59
C PHE A 533 -1.44 -0.14 1.84
N VAL A 534 -2.64 -0.67 1.99
CA VAL A 534 -3.87 0.12 1.76
C VAL A 534 -4.39 0.57 3.11
N VAL A 535 -5.02 1.75 3.16
CA VAL A 535 -5.60 2.30 4.39
C VAL A 535 -6.63 1.34 4.98
N THR A 536 -6.47 1.00 6.26
CA THR A 536 -7.52 0.37 7.05
C THR A 536 -8.42 1.44 7.66
N ARG A 537 -9.72 1.16 7.72
CA ARG A 537 -10.74 2.14 8.10
C ARG A 537 -11.52 1.62 9.30
N SER A 538 -11.74 2.50 10.27
CA SER A 538 -12.78 2.28 11.27
C SER A 538 -14.17 2.47 10.63
N PRO A 539 -15.24 1.89 11.21
CA PRO A 539 -16.60 2.16 10.77
C PRO A 539 -16.88 3.67 10.68
N LEU A 540 -17.45 4.13 9.57
CA LEU A 540 -17.88 5.52 9.42
C LEU A 540 -19.39 5.59 9.60
N MET A 541 -19.82 5.82 10.84
CA MET A 541 -21.24 5.92 11.14
C MET A 541 -21.77 7.28 10.69
N LEU A 542 -22.74 7.29 9.79
CA LEU A 542 -23.46 8.51 9.40
C LEU A 542 -24.95 8.25 9.17
N ARG A 543 -25.76 9.30 9.32
CA ARG A 543 -27.19 9.27 8.99
C ARG A 543 -27.37 9.67 7.53
N LEU A 544 -28.07 8.85 6.76
CA LEU A 544 -28.48 9.18 5.39
C LEU A 544 -29.98 9.40 5.34
N GLN A 545 -30.41 10.55 4.82
CA GLN A 545 -31.83 10.87 4.65
C GLN A 545 -32.08 11.14 3.16
N ALA A 546 -32.97 10.37 2.54
CA ALA A 546 -33.38 10.65 1.15
C ALA A 546 -34.01 12.04 1.08
N ARG A 547 -33.59 12.84 0.08
CA ARG A 547 -34.14 14.17 -0.17
C ARG A 547 -35.61 14.03 -0.60
N ALA A 548 -36.47 14.85 0.00
CA ALA A 548 -37.90 14.94 -0.31
C ALA A 548 -38.15 15.43 -1.73
#